data_AF-A0A834YBU9-F1
#
_entry.id   AF-A0A834YBU9-F1
#
_cell.length_a   1.000
_cell.length_b   1.000
_cell.length_c   1.000
_cell.angle_alpha   90.00
_cell.angle_beta   90.00
_cell.angle_gamma   90.00
#
_symmetry.space_group_name_H-M   'P 1'
#
loop_
_entity.id
_entity.type
_entity.pdbx_description
1 polymer ?
#
loop_
_entity_poly.entity_id
_entity_poly.type
_entity_poly.pdbx_seq_one_letter_code
_entity_poly.pdbx_strand_id
1 'polypeptide(L)'
;MKAGKEPALHRGDSVYLVGLSRSLQVTSRESIVTNPYAALNIGLADCPRYRATNMEVIELDTDFGSKFSGVLTDEHGRVQAIWASFSTQLKYGCNTSEDCRFVRGIPINTISQVLNKIIHGANGPFLLINGVKRPMPVVRILEAELYPTLLSKARSFGLSDDWVQALVKKDPIRCQILRVKGCLAGSKAAHLLEQGDMILAINKEPITCFRDIENACQELDKYDGGEGKLNMTIFRQGHEIELLVGTDMRDGNGTTRMVNWCGCIVQNPHSAVRALGFLPEEGHGVYVTRRCHGSPAHRYGLNALQWIVEVNGKLTPDLEAFIRVAKGLEHGEFVRIRTVLLNGKPRVLTLKQDLHYWPTWELRFDPDTALWRHETIKTLDYIVA
;
A
#
# COMPACT_ATOMS: atom_id res chain seq x y z
N MET A 1 -5.38 4.84 -27.54
CA MET A 1 -4.52 3.64 -27.62
C MET A 1 -5.42 2.43 -27.85
N LYS A 2 -5.39 1.82 -29.05
CA LYS A 2 -5.98 0.49 -29.23
C LYS A 2 -5.02 -0.49 -28.57
N ALA A 3 -5.30 -0.88 -27.33
CA ALA A 3 -4.64 -2.01 -26.71
C ALA A 3 -5.14 -3.26 -27.44
N GLY A 4 -4.42 -3.69 -28.48
CA GLY A 4 -4.53 -5.07 -28.95
C GLY A 4 -4.22 -6.00 -27.78
N LYS A 5 -4.65 -7.26 -27.84
CA LYS A 5 -4.09 -8.33 -27.00
C LYS A 5 -2.59 -8.41 -27.35
N GLU A 6 -1.77 -7.56 -26.75
CA GLU A 6 -0.34 -7.54 -26.99
C GLU A 6 0.25 -8.81 -26.37
N PRO A 7 1.09 -9.56 -27.11
CA PRO A 7 1.70 -10.77 -26.59
C PRO A 7 2.52 -10.41 -25.35
N ALA A 8 2.42 -11.23 -24.31
CA ALA A 8 3.24 -11.04 -23.13
C ALA A 8 4.71 -11.09 -23.55
N LEU A 9 5.53 -10.16 -23.05
CA LEU A 9 6.97 -10.17 -23.29
C LEU A 9 7.55 -11.51 -22.82
N HIS A 10 8.38 -12.12 -23.65
CA HIS A 10 9.12 -13.32 -23.34
C HIS A 10 10.58 -12.98 -23.02
N ARG A 11 11.22 -13.89 -22.31
CA ARG A 11 12.67 -13.79 -22.08
C ARG A 11 13.39 -13.90 -23.42
N GLY A 12 14.26 -12.94 -23.71
CA GLY A 12 15.00 -12.85 -24.97
C GLY A 12 14.40 -11.88 -25.99
N ASP A 13 13.21 -11.32 -25.74
CA ASP A 13 12.62 -10.33 -26.63
C ASP A 13 13.44 -9.02 -26.61
N SER A 14 13.69 -8.45 -27.80
CA SER A 14 14.29 -7.13 -27.93
C SER A 14 13.26 -6.04 -27.66
N VAL A 15 13.64 -5.06 -26.84
CA VAL A 15 12.81 -3.92 -26.47
C VAL A 15 13.62 -2.62 -26.57
N TYR A 16 12.93 -1.55 -26.93
CA TYR A 16 13.51 -0.22 -26.97
C TYR A 16 13.04 0.59 -25.77
N LEU A 17 13.97 1.00 -24.92
CA LEU A 17 13.72 1.95 -23.87
C LEU A 17 13.79 3.36 -24.44
N VAL A 18 12.64 4.02 -24.52
CA VAL A 18 12.50 5.38 -25.04
C VAL A 18 12.10 6.32 -23.92
N GLY A 19 12.88 7.38 -23.72
CA GLY A 19 12.65 8.35 -22.65
C GLY A 19 13.25 9.71 -22.98
N LEU A 20 12.99 10.67 -22.08
CA LEU A 20 13.53 12.02 -22.18
C LEU A 20 14.71 12.19 -21.23
N SER A 21 15.77 12.80 -21.73
CA SER A 21 16.89 13.25 -20.90
C SER A 21 16.48 14.46 -20.04
N ARG A 22 17.37 14.88 -19.13
CA ARG A 22 17.18 16.12 -18.36
C ARG A 22 17.09 17.38 -19.24
N SER A 23 17.69 17.34 -20.44
CA SER A 23 17.62 18.41 -21.44
C SER A 23 16.40 18.28 -22.36
N LEU A 24 15.42 17.42 -22.01
CA LEU A 24 14.21 17.13 -22.81
C LEU A 24 14.53 16.57 -24.21
N GLN A 25 15.71 15.98 -24.40
CA GLN A 25 16.07 15.32 -25.64
C GLN A 25 15.60 13.86 -25.60
N VAL A 26 15.06 13.40 -26.73
CA VAL A 26 14.65 12.01 -26.88
C VAL A 26 15.88 11.12 -26.93
N THR A 27 15.86 10.09 -26.10
CA THR A 27 16.90 9.07 -26.01
C THR A 27 16.25 7.72 -26.15
N SER A 28 16.76 6.90 -27.07
CA SER A 28 16.36 5.51 -27.25
C SER A 28 17.55 4.59 -27.05
N ARG A 29 17.32 3.44 -26.43
CA ARG A 29 18.32 2.39 -26.27
C ARG A 29 17.66 1.04 -26.44
N GLU A 30 18.32 0.16 -27.19
CA GLU A 30 17.91 -1.24 -27.32
C GLU A 30 18.40 -2.05 -26.11
N SER A 31 17.59 -3.01 -25.66
CA SER A 31 17.88 -3.91 -24.55
C SER A 31 17.15 -5.24 -24.77
N ILE A 32 17.53 -6.27 -24.02
CA ILE A 32 16.88 -7.58 -24.07
C ILE A 32 16.17 -7.85 -22.74
N VAL A 33 14.97 -8.40 -22.81
CA VAL A 33 14.20 -8.83 -21.63
C VAL A 33 14.88 -10.05 -20.99
N THR A 34 15.36 -9.90 -19.76
CA THR A 34 15.97 -11.00 -18.99
C THR A 34 14.94 -11.78 -18.19
N ASN A 35 13.99 -11.08 -17.57
CA ASN A 35 12.90 -11.69 -16.82
C ASN A 35 11.62 -10.84 -16.98
N PRO A 36 10.59 -11.33 -17.69
CA PRO A 36 9.33 -10.60 -17.85
C PRO A 36 8.43 -10.62 -16.60
N TYR A 37 8.71 -11.52 -15.64
CA TYR A 37 7.82 -11.83 -14.52
C TYR A 37 8.55 -11.79 -13.18
N ALA A 38 9.53 -10.90 -13.03
CA ALA A 38 10.28 -10.79 -11.78
C ALA A 38 9.35 -10.28 -10.67
N ALA A 39 9.17 -11.07 -9.62
CA ALA A 39 8.41 -10.63 -8.46
C ALA A 39 9.17 -9.56 -7.69
N LEU A 40 8.54 -8.41 -7.52
CA LEU A 40 9.12 -7.29 -6.81
C LEU A 40 9.06 -7.53 -5.29
N ASN A 41 10.22 -7.60 -4.65
CA ASN A 41 10.31 -7.78 -3.20
C ASN A 41 11.07 -6.60 -2.56
N ILE A 42 10.32 -5.64 -2.02
CA ILE A 42 10.88 -4.50 -1.29
C ILE A 42 10.79 -4.78 0.21
N GLY A 43 11.90 -4.68 0.94
CA GLY A 43 11.92 -4.89 2.39
C GLY A 43 11.11 -3.85 3.18
N LEU A 44 10.82 -4.15 4.45
CA LEU A 44 10.26 -3.16 5.36
C LEU A 44 11.29 -2.07 5.65
N ALA A 45 10.82 -0.83 5.65
CA ALA A 45 11.61 0.34 6.02
C ALA A 45 11.40 0.68 7.50
N ASP A 46 12.34 1.38 8.11
CA ASP A 46 12.25 1.80 9.53
C ASP A 46 11.10 2.81 9.73
N CYS A 47 10.90 3.68 8.74
CA CYS A 47 9.72 4.54 8.66
C CYS A 47 8.70 3.92 7.69
N PRO A 48 7.45 3.69 8.12
CA PRO A 48 6.40 3.18 7.24
C PRO A 48 6.23 4.11 6.03
N ARG A 49 6.42 3.56 4.84
CA ARG A 49 6.27 4.27 3.56
C ARG A 49 5.70 3.34 2.51
N TYR A 50 5.21 3.92 1.42
CA TYR A 50 4.69 3.15 0.30
C TYR A 50 5.72 2.15 -0.21
N ARG A 51 5.27 0.91 -0.41
CA ARG A 51 6.01 -0.16 -1.06
C ARG A 51 5.12 -0.77 -2.13
N ALA A 52 5.70 -1.03 -3.29
CA ALA A 52 5.05 -1.89 -4.27
C ALA A 52 5.17 -3.34 -3.78
N THR A 53 4.02 -3.95 -3.48
CA THR A 53 3.86 -5.35 -3.05
C THR A 53 2.97 -6.08 -4.05
N ASN A 54 3.10 -7.40 -4.13
CA ASN A 54 2.31 -8.26 -5.04
C ASN A 54 2.38 -7.82 -6.51
N MET A 55 3.55 -7.35 -6.94
CA MET A 55 3.74 -6.81 -8.28
C MET A 55 4.81 -7.61 -9.03
N GLU A 56 4.55 -7.87 -10.30
CA GLU A 56 5.53 -8.44 -11.24
C GLU A 56 6.06 -7.32 -12.12
N VAL A 57 7.37 -7.32 -12.31
CA VAL A 57 8.08 -6.31 -13.09
C VAL A 57 8.97 -6.96 -14.13
N ILE A 58 9.29 -6.20 -15.17
CA ILE A 58 10.17 -6.61 -16.25
C ILE A 58 11.59 -6.17 -15.91
N GLU A 59 12.52 -7.13 -15.97
CA GLU A 59 13.96 -6.92 -15.87
C GLU A 59 14.58 -6.97 -17.26
N LEU A 60 15.58 -6.11 -17.45
CA LEU A 60 16.39 -6.01 -18.66
C LEU A 60 17.82 -6.44 -18.34
N ASP A 61 18.58 -6.72 -19.38
CA ASP A 61 20.00 -7.06 -19.31
C ASP A 61 20.87 -5.85 -18.92
N THR A 62 20.45 -4.65 -19.34
CA THR A 62 21.21 -3.41 -19.15
C THR A 62 20.60 -2.58 -18.03
N ASP A 63 21.45 -2.08 -17.11
CA ASP A 63 21.05 -1.06 -16.15
C ASP A 63 21.16 0.33 -16.78
N PHE A 64 20.02 1.00 -16.95
CA PHE A 64 19.92 2.34 -17.50
C PHE A 64 20.13 3.45 -16.45
N GLY A 65 20.37 3.06 -15.20
CA GLY A 65 20.53 3.95 -14.07
C GLY A 65 19.21 4.55 -13.59
N SER A 66 19.24 5.06 -12.36
CA SER A 66 18.04 5.58 -11.68
C SER A 66 17.51 6.92 -12.19
N LYS A 67 18.25 7.57 -13.10
CA LYS A 67 17.90 8.87 -13.69
C LYS A 67 17.09 8.76 -14.97
N PHE A 68 17.01 7.56 -15.56
CA PHE A 68 16.30 7.34 -16.80
C PHE A 68 14.87 6.89 -16.50
N SER A 69 13.89 7.61 -17.07
CA SER A 69 12.47 7.28 -17.00
C SER A 69 11.87 7.36 -18.40
N GLY A 70 10.94 6.47 -18.70
CA GLY A 70 10.38 6.39 -20.04
C GLY A 70 9.43 5.22 -20.21
N VAL A 71 9.35 4.71 -21.43
CA VAL A 71 8.51 3.56 -21.79
C VAL A 71 9.37 2.52 -22.52
N LEU A 72 9.00 1.25 -22.35
CA LEU A 72 9.50 0.16 -23.17
C LEU A 72 8.57 -0.01 -24.36
N THR A 73 9.13 -0.02 -25.56
CA THR A 73 8.41 -0.24 -26.81
C THR A 73 8.95 -1.44 -27.57
N ASP A 74 8.12 -2.03 -28.42
CA ASP A 74 8.58 -2.96 -29.44
C ASP A 74 9.18 -2.21 -30.65
N GLU A 75 9.62 -2.97 -31.66
CA GLU A 75 10.14 -2.47 -32.94
C GLU A 75 9.14 -1.62 -33.73
N HIS A 76 7.84 -1.75 -33.44
CA HIS A 76 6.76 -0.99 -34.06
C HIS A 76 6.34 0.25 -33.25
N GLY A 77 7.01 0.52 -32.13
CA GLY A 77 6.69 1.64 -31.25
C GLY A 77 5.44 1.45 -30.38
N ARG A 78 4.93 0.21 -30.24
CA ARG A 78 3.85 -0.12 -29.31
C ARG A 78 4.40 -0.23 -27.89
N VAL A 79 3.74 0.42 -26.94
CA VAL A 79 4.18 0.52 -25.54
C VAL A 79 3.88 -0.78 -24.79
N GLN A 80 4.92 -1.50 -24.38
CA GLN A 80 4.83 -2.75 -23.62
C GLN A 80 4.86 -2.54 -22.11
N ALA A 81 5.58 -1.52 -21.63
CA ALA A 81 5.72 -1.25 -20.20
C ALA A 81 6.16 0.20 -19.91
N ILE A 82 5.95 0.64 -18.67
CA ILE A 82 6.46 1.93 -18.16
C ILE A 82 7.74 1.67 -17.37
N TRP A 83 8.82 2.39 -17.69
CA TRP A 83 10.08 2.28 -16.97
C TRP A 83 10.04 3.16 -15.71
N ALA A 84 9.93 2.53 -14.55
CA ALA A 84 9.68 3.20 -13.28
C ALA A 84 10.81 2.99 -12.26
N SER A 85 10.98 3.96 -11.37
CA SER A 85 11.94 3.91 -10.27
C SER A 85 11.27 3.47 -8.98
N PHE A 86 11.86 2.48 -8.32
CA PHE A 86 11.45 1.97 -7.02
C PHE A 86 12.48 2.38 -5.96
N SER A 87 12.00 2.57 -4.73
CA SER A 87 12.83 2.87 -3.57
C SER A 87 12.84 1.70 -2.59
N THR A 88 14.01 1.38 -2.06
CA THR A 88 14.20 0.36 -1.03
C THR A 88 15.17 0.87 0.03
N GLN A 89 15.01 0.42 1.27
CA GLN A 89 15.97 0.71 2.33
C GLN A 89 16.86 -0.52 2.50
N LEU A 90 18.17 -0.36 2.28
CA LEU A 90 19.14 -1.39 2.62
C LEU A 90 19.70 -1.11 4.01
N LYS A 91 19.76 -2.15 4.83
CA LYS A 91 20.37 -2.10 6.16
C LYS A 91 21.83 -2.50 6.04
N TYR A 92 22.73 -1.56 6.22
CA TYR A 92 24.16 -1.80 6.31
C TYR A 92 24.56 -1.79 7.79
N GLY A 93 24.92 -2.96 8.33
CA GLY A 93 25.29 -3.09 9.74
C GLY A 93 24.15 -2.78 10.73
N CYS A 94 24.50 -2.44 11.98
CA CYS A 94 23.51 -2.31 13.05
C CYS A 94 22.73 -0.98 13.06
N ASN A 95 23.28 0.11 12.50
CA ASN A 95 22.73 1.47 12.71
C ASN A 95 22.65 2.36 11.45
N THR A 96 23.15 1.93 10.29
CA THR A 96 23.11 2.74 9.06
C THR A 96 22.21 2.11 8.02
N SER A 97 21.11 2.80 7.75
CA SER A 97 20.20 2.44 6.68
C SER A 97 20.36 3.42 5.53
N GLU A 98 20.58 2.93 4.33
CA GLU A 98 20.66 3.79 3.15
C GLU A 98 19.47 3.55 2.23
N ASP A 99 18.95 4.65 1.70
CA ASP A 99 17.89 4.61 0.69
C ASP A 99 18.52 4.36 -0.68
N CYS A 100 18.25 3.18 -1.22
CA CYS A 100 18.67 2.80 -2.56
C CYS A 100 17.49 2.90 -3.53
N ARG A 101 17.82 3.25 -4.78
CA ARG A 101 16.86 3.35 -5.87
C ARG A 101 17.26 2.41 -6.98
N PHE A 102 16.30 1.70 -7.53
CA PHE A 102 16.49 0.86 -8.71
C PHE A 102 15.34 1.09 -9.68
N VAL A 103 15.50 0.65 -10.93
CA VAL A 103 14.53 0.85 -12.01
C VAL A 103 14.10 -0.49 -12.59
N ARG A 104 12.80 -0.61 -12.90
CA ARG A 104 12.19 -1.80 -13.49
C ARG A 104 11.02 -1.41 -14.39
N GLY A 105 10.65 -2.29 -15.32
CA GLY A 105 9.50 -2.10 -16.20
C GLY A 105 8.21 -2.54 -15.52
N ILE A 106 7.23 -1.65 -15.44
CA ILE A 106 5.85 -1.96 -15.03
C ILE A 106 5.07 -2.37 -16.29
N PRO A 107 4.58 -3.62 -16.39
CA PRO A 107 3.82 -4.07 -17.55
C PRO A 107 2.61 -3.18 -17.83
N ILE A 108 2.40 -2.83 -19.10
CA ILE A 108 1.29 -1.93 -19.48
C ILE A 108 -0.07 -2.58 -19.19
N ASN A 109 -0.16 -3.90 -19.25
CA ASN A 109 -1.39 -4.67 -19.08
C ASN A 109 -2.11 -4.37 -17.75
N THR A 110 -1.35 -4.23 -16.64
CA THR A 110 -1.90 -3.88 -15.32
C THR A 110 -2.53 -2.49 -15.34
N ILE A 111 -1.89 -1.53 -16.02
CA ILE A 111 -2.36 -0.15 -16.13
C ILE A 111 -3.56 -0.08 -17.09
N SER A 112 -3.50 -0.79 -18.22
CA SER A 112 -4.56 -0.82 -19.22
C SER A 112 -5.89 -1.31 -18.66
N GLN A 113 -5.88 -2.29 -17.73
CA GLN A 113 -7.10 -2.75 -17.07
C GLN A 113 -7.81 -1.63 -16.30
N VAL A 114 -7.07 -0.90 -15.46
CA VAL A 114 -7.63 0.22 -14.68
C VAL A 114 -8.02 1.38 -15.60
N LEU A 115 -7.18 1.69 -16.59
CA LEU A 115 -7.45 2.74 -17.57
C LEU A 115 -8.74 2.45 -18.37
N ASN A 116 -8.96 1.20 -18.79
CA ASN A 116 -10.19 0.80 -19.47
C ASN A 116 -11.42 1.02 -18.59
N LYS A 117 -11.34 0.72 -17.28
CA LYS A 117 -12.43 1.01 -16.33
C LYS A 117 -12.72 2.51 -16.23
N ILE A 118 -11.68 3.35 -16.22
CA ILE A 118 -11.82 4.81 -16.19
C ILE A 118 -12.44 5.33 -17.50
N ILE A 119 -12.03 4.80 -18.65
CA ILE A 119 -12.51 5.26 -19.97
C ILE A 119 -13.97 4.89 -20.21
N HIS A 120 -14.39 3.67 -19.86
CA HIS A 120 -15.77 3.20 -20.11
C HIS A 120 -16.79 3.68 -19.07
N GLY A 121 -16.32 4.36 -18.01
CA GLY A 121 -17.14 4.77 -16.89
C GLY A 121 -17.26 3.63 -15.86
N ALA A 122 -16.74 3.87 -14.66
CA ALA A 122 -16.82 2.91 -13.57
C ALA A 122 -18.04 3.18 -12.67
N ASN A 123 -18.37 2.24 -11.79
CA ASN A 123 -19.49 2.37 -10.84
C ASN A 123 -19.11 3.11 -9.54
N GLY A 124 -17.91 3.67 -9.43
CA GLY A 124 -17.45 4.31 -8.21
C GLY A 124 -17.75 5.81 -8.12
N PRO A 125 -17.24 6.49 -7.08
CA PRO A 125 -17.58 7.87 -6.81
C PRO A 125 -17.09 8.79 -7.93
N PHE A 126 -17.84 9.87 -8.17
CA PHE A 126 -17.42 10.93 -9.06
C PHE A 126 -16.30 11.74 -8.39
N LEU A 127 -15.10 11.68 -8.94
CA LEU A 127 -13.96 12.46 -8.45
C LEU A 127 -13.56 13.51 -9.49
N LEU A 128 -13.18 14.68 -9.00
CA LEU A 128 -12.63 15.75 -9.83
C LEU A 128 -11.13 15.53 -10.00
N ILE A 129 -10.69 15.20 -11.22
CA ILE A 129 -9.26 15.02 -11.53
C ILE A 129 -8.91 15.94 -12.70
N ASN A 130 -7.94 16.85 -12.49
CA ASN A 130 -7.49 17.82 -13.50
C ASN A 130 -8.64 18.61 -14.16
N GLY A 131 -9.64 19.01 -13.35
CA GLY A 131 -10.80 19.78 -13.83
C GLY A 131 -11.90 18.95 -14.51
N VAL A 132 -11.75 17.63 -14.60
CA VAL A 132 -12.75 16.74 -15.20
C VAL A 132 -13.38 15.86 -14.13
N LYS A 133 -14.70 16.01 -13.92
CA LYS A 133 -15.47 15.16 -13.01
C LYS A 133 -15.86 13.87 -13.75
N ARG A 134 -15.34 12.73 -13.29
CA ARG A 134 -15.61 11.41 -13.88
C ARG A 134 -15.81 10.37 -12.78
N PRO A 135 -16.61 9.33 -13.03
CA PRO A 135 -16.72 8.23 -12.09
C PRO A 135 -15.41 7.44 -12.07
N MET A 136 -14.81 7.33 -10.88
CA MET A 136 -13.55 6.60 -10.69
C MET A 136 -13.82 5.18 -10.23
N PRO A 137 -13.06 4.18 -10.70
CA PRO A 137 -13.24 2.80 -10.25
C PRO A 137 -12.79 2.64 -8.81
N VAL A 138 -13.60 1.93 -8.01
CA VAL A 138 -13.14 1.35 -6.76
C VAL A 138 -12.53 0.00 -7.09
N VAL A 139 -11.32 -0.25 -6.56
CA VAL A 139 -10.56 -1.47 -6.84
C VAL A 139 -10.66 -2.40 -5.64
N ARG A 140 -11.13 -3.62 -5.90
CA ARG A 140 -11.11 -4.72 -4.93
C ARG A 140 -9.71 -5.31 -4.83
N ILE A 141 -9.20 -5.42 -3.61
CA ILE A 141 -7.87 -5.98 -3.34
C ILE A 141 -7.93 -7.02 -2.21
N LEU A 142 -7.09 -8.04 -2.33
CA LEU A 142 -6.74 -8.91 -1.21
C LEU A 142 -5.60 -8.25 -0.44
N GLU A 143 -5.88 -7.79 0.78
CA GLU A 143 -4.88 -7.08 1.61
C GLU A 143 -3.91 -8.04 2.33
N ALA A 144 -3.27 -8.91 1.56
CA ALA A 144 -2.20 -9.79 1.98
C ALA A 144 -0.94 -9.52 1.15
N GLU A 145 0.22 -9.37 1.80
CA GLU A 145 1.51 -9.37 1.11
C GLU A 145 1.92 -10.82 0.82
N LEU A 146 2.19 -11.10 -0.45
CA LEU A 146 2.49 -12.41 -0.97
C LEU A 146 3.90 -12.43 -1.57
N TYR A 147 4.52 -13.61 -1.58
CA TYR A 147 5.79 -13.82 -2.26
C TYR A 147 5.81 -15.18 -2.95
N PRO A 148 6.43 -15.28 -4.14
CA PRO A 148 6.55 -16.54 -4.82
C PRO A 148 7.54 -17.45 -4.09
N THR A 149 7.20 -18.73 -4.03
CA THR A 149 8.05 -19.81 -3.55
C THR A 149 8.12 -20.88 -4.63
N LEU A 150 9.31 -21.38 -4.92
CA LEU A 150 9.49 -22.45 -5.90
C LEU A 150 8.77 -23.73 -5.46
N LEU A 151 8.19 -24.47 -6.42
CA LEU A 151 7.50 -25.73 -6.12
C LEU A 151 8.43 -26.79 -5.50
N SER A 152 9.71 -26.79 -5.85
CA SER A 152 10.72 -27.66 -5.22
C SER A 152 10.81 -27.44 -3.72
N LYS A 153 10.72 -26.17 -3.27
CA LYS A 153 10.69 -25.82 -1.85
C LYS A 153 9.31 -26.10 -1.24
N ALA A 154 8.23 -25.87 -1.98
CA ALA A 154 6.87 -26.20 -1.54
C ALA A 154 6.71 -27.70 -1.21
N ARG A 155 7.32 -28.59 -2.02
CA ARG A 155 7.37 -30.04 -1.76
C ARG A 155 8.01 -30.39 -0.42
N SER A 156 9.05 -29.67 0.00
CA SER A 156 9.69 -29.88 1.31
C SER A 156 8.77 -29.56 2.50
N PHE A 157 7.72 -28.78 2.28
CA PHE A 157 6.68 -28.49 3.27
C PHE A 157 5.53 -29.51 3.26
N GLY A 158 5.60 -30.57 2.44
CA GLY A 158 4.60 -31.63 2.39
C GLY A 158 3.48 -31.41 1.35
N LEU A 159 3.68 -30.52 0.37
CA LEU A 159 2.68 -30.32 -0.70
C LEU A 159 2.52 -31.60 -1.53
N SER A 160 1.29 -32.05 -1.75
CA SER A 160 0.98 -33.26 -2.51
C SER A 160 1.43 -33.16 -3.97
N ASP A 161 1.76 -34.30 -4.58
CA ASP A 161 2.18 -34.36 -5.99
C ASP A 161 1.08 -33.94 -6.97
N ASP A 162 -0.20 -34.19 -6.64
CA ASP A 162 -1.33 -33.78 -7.49
C ASP A 162 -1.38 -32.25 -7.67
N TRP A 163 -1.25 -31.50 -6.57
CA TRP A 163 -1.15 -30.05 -6.59
C TRP A 163 0.09 -29.55 -7.34
N VAL A 164 1.23 -30.23 -7.19
CA VAL A 164 2.44 -29.86 -7.94
C VAL A 164 2.21 -30.02 -9.44
N GLN A 165 1.60 -31.13 -9.87
CA GLN A 165 1.28 -31.35 -11.29
C GLN A 165 0.27 -30.32 -11.81
N ALA A 166 -0.76 -29.99 -11.02
CA ALA A 166 -1.76 -28.99 -11.39
C ALA A 166 -1.14 -27.59 -11.59
N LEU A 167 -0.23 -27.18 -10.70
CA LEU A 167 0.45 -25.88 -10.77
C LEU A 167 1.47 -25.82 -11.92
N VAL A 168 2.23 -26.90 -12.16
CA VAL A 168 3.14 -26.99 -13.32
C VAL A 168 2.37 -26.97 -14.63
N LYS A 169 1.20 -27.61 -14.70
CA LYS A 169 0.33 -27.58 -15.88
C LYS A 169 -0.23 -26.18 -16.16
N LYS A 170 -0.54 -25.40 -15.11
CA LYS A 170 -1.02 -24.02 -15.22
C LYS A 170 0.08 -23.08 -15.72
N ASP A 171 1.28 -23.16 -15.13
CA ASP A 171 2.42 -22.32 -15.48
C ASP A 171 3.74 -23.12 -15.50
N PRO A 172 4.10 -23.70 -16.67
CA PRO A 172 5.29 -24.52 -16.79
C PRO A 172 6.59 -23.69 -16.76
N ILE A 173 6.51 -22.37 -16.92
CA ILE A 173 7.68 -21.49 -16.99
C ILE A 173 8.12 -21.12 -15.58
N ARG A 174 7.19 -20.67 -14.74
CA ARG A 174 7.52 -20.14 -13.40
C ARG A 174 7.62 -21.22 -12.34
N CYS A 175 6.81 -22.29 -12.44
CA CYS A 175 6.79 -23.40 -11.49
C CYS A 175 6.84 -22.95 -10.02
N GLN A 176 5.92 -22.04 -9.64
CA GLN A 176 5.90 -21.39 -8.34
C GLN A 176 4.53 -21.45 -7.68
N ILE A 177 4.51 -21.25 -6.37
CA ILE A 177 3.32 -21.07 -5.54
C ILE A 177 3.43 -19.77 -4.76
N LEU A 178 2.31 -19.10 -4.51
CA LEU A 178 2.29 -17.86 -3.72
C LEU A 178 2.13 -18.17 -2.23
N ARG A 179 3.02 -17.63 -1.42
CA ARG A 179 3.02 -17.80 0.04
C ARG A 179 2.73 -16.47 0.72
N VAL A 180 1.95 -16.50 1.81
CA VAL A 180 1.60 -15.31 2.59
C VAL A 180 2.80 -14.87 3.42
N LYS A 181 3.25 -13.64 3.20
CA LYS A 181 4.29 -12.99 4.02
C LYS A 181 3.70 -12.36 5.28
N GLY A 182 2.52 -11.77 5.14
CA GLY A 182 1.76 -11.13 6.21
C GLY A 182 0.54 -10.43 5.63
N CYS A 183 -0.44 -10.10 6.47
CA CYS A 183 -1.63 -9.36 6.07
C CYS A 183 -1.57 -7.93 6.59
N LEU A 184 -2.23 -7.01 5.89
CA LEU A 184 -2.41 -5.66 6.42
C LEU A 184 -3.29 -5.75 7.66
N ALA A 185 -2.87 -5.15 8.75
CA ALA A 185 -3.63 -5.16 9.99
C ALA A 185 -5.01 -4.50 9.81
N GLY A 186 -6.03 -5.10 10.43
CA GLY A 186 -7.42 -4.68 10.30
C GLY A 186 -8.06 -4.97 8.93
N SER A 187 -7.41 -5.75 8.06
CA SER A 187 -8.03 -6.22 6.81
C SER A 187 -8.91 -7.45 7.04
N LYS A 188 -9.85 -7.71 6.13
CA LYS A 188 -10.68 -8.92 6.19
C LYS A 188 -9.85 -10.19 6.00
N ALA A 189 -8.76 -10.10 5.25
CA ALA A 189 -7.83 -11.19 5.01
C ALA A 189 -7.06 -11.59 6.28
N ALA A 190 -6.68 -10.62 7.13
CA ALA A 190 -5.90 -10.85 8.34
C ALA A 190 -6.60 -11.72 9.39
N HIS A 191 -7.93 -11.87 9.32
CA HIS A 191 -8.69 -12.71 10.25
C HIS A 191 -8.62 -14.20 9.93
N LEU A 192 -8.25 -14.57 8.69
CA LEU A 192 -8.32 -15.95 8.20
C LEU A 192 -6.97 -16.47 7.68
N LEU A 193 -6.22 -15.61 7.00
CA LEU A 193 -4.91 -15.96 6.45
C LEU A 193 -3.81 -15.75 7.50
N GLU A 194 -2.90 -16.70 7.56
CA GLU A 194 -1.76 -16.70 8.46
C GLU A 194 -0.44 -16.61 7.68
N GLN A 195 0.60 -16.13 8.37
CA GLN A 195 1.93 -16.08 7.79
C GLN A 195 2.40 -17.49 7.44
N GLY A 196 2.81 -17.66 6.19
CA GLY A 196 3.36 -18.91 5.68
C GLY A 196 2.35 -19.81 4.99
N ASP A 197 1.07 -19.45 4.96
CA ASP A 197 0.07 -20.14 4.16
C ASP A 197 0.44 -20.12 2.68
N MET A 198 0.28 -21.26 2.01
CA MET A 198 0.47 -21.39 0.57
C MET A 198 -0.89 -21.37 -0.11
N ILE A 199 -1.10 -20.47 -1.07
CA ILE A 199 -2.38 -20.36 -1.78
C ILE A 199 -2.33 -21.26 -3.02
N LEU A 200 -3.21 -22.26 -3.07
CA LEU A 200 -3.26 -23.26 -4.14
C LEU A 200 -4.21 -22.85 -5.25
N ALA A 201 -5.44 -22.49 -4.87
CA ALA A 201 -6.51 -22.19 -5.80
C ALA A 201 -7.45 -21.12 -5.26
N ILE A 202 -8.12 -20.43 -6.18
CA ILE A 202 -9.22 -19.51 -5.89
C ILE A 202 -10.41 -19.93 -6.75
N ASN A 203 -11.58 -20.11 -6.15
CA ASN A 203 -12.79 -20.63 -6.79
C ASN A 203 -12.54 -21.95 -7.54
N LYS A 204 -11.73 -22.84 -6.94
CA LYS A 204 -11.28 -24.12 -7.51
C LYS A 204 -10.38 -24.01 -8.75
N GLU A 205 -9.96 -22.81 -9.13
CA GLU A 205 -8.96 -22.62 -10.18
C GLU A 205 -7.56 -22.46 -9.58
N PRO A 206 -6.57 -23.26 -10.00
CA PRO A 206 -5.19 -23.12 -9.54
C PRO A 206 -4.62 -21.73 -9.88
N ILE A 207 -3.88 -21.15 -8.94
CA ILE A 207 -3.22 -19.86 -9.09
C ILE A 207 -1.70 -19.99 -9.00
N THR A 208 -0.96 -19.23 -9.81
CA THR A 208 0.50 -19.25 -9.83
C THR A 208 1.12 -17.85 -9.80
N CYS A 209 0.35 -16.82 -10.12
CA CYS A 209 0.83 -15.44 -10.23
C CYS A 209 -0.05 -14.42 -9.51
N PHE A 210 0.51 -13.24 -9.21
CA PHE A 210 -0.25 -12.17 -8.54
C PHE A 210 -1.46 -11.73 -9.38
N ARG A 211 -1.31 -11.78 -10.71
CA ARG A 211 -2.37 -11.44 -11.66
C ARG A 211 -3.58 -12.37 -11.57
N ASP A 212 -3.40 -13.65 -11.23
CA ASP A 212 -4.52 -14.58 -11.04
C ASP A 212 -5.41 -14.12 -9.88
N ILE A 213 -4.80 -13.63 -8.80
CA ILE A 213 -5.51 -13.09 -7.63
C ILE A 213 -6.21 -11.78 -7.98
N GLU A 214 -5.54 -10.88 -8.69
CA GLU A 214 -6.14 -9.63 -9.16
C GLU A 214 -7.35 -9.90 -10.07
N ASN A 215 -7.23 -10.83 -11.02
CA ASN A 215 -8.33 -11.23 -11.89
C ASN A 215 -9.48 -11.83 -11.07
N ALA A 216 -9.20 -12.72 -10.11
CA ALA A 216 -10.23 -13.29 -9.25
C ALA A 216 -10.95 -12.22 -8.40
N CYS A 217 -10.23 -11.21 -7.90
CA CYS A 217 -10.84 -10.06 -7.25
C CYS A 217 -11.73 -9.26 -8.22
N GLN A 218 -11.28 -9.03 -9.45
CA GLN A 218 -12.05 -8.30 -10.46
C GLN A 218 -13.31 -9.05 -10.92
N GLU A 219 -13.28 -10.39 -11.00
CA GLU A 219 -14.46 -11.18 -11.36
C GLU A 219 -15.58 -11.04 -10.31
N LEU A 220 -15.23 -10.85 -9.03
CA LEU A 220 -16.23 -10.56 -7.99
C LEU A 220 -16.98 -9.25 -8.24
N ASP A 221 -16.35 -8.27 -8.89
CA ASP A 221 -16.99 -6.98 -9.17
C ASP A 221 -18.08 -7.09 -10.25
N LYS A 222 -18.12 -8.18 -11.02
CA LYS A 222 -19.18 -8.41 -12.03
C LYS A 222 -20.48 -8.92 -11.43
N TYR A 223 -20.41 -9.54 -10.24
CA TYR A 223 -21.57 -10.11 -9.57
C TYR A 223 -22.02 -9.16 -8.46
N ASP A 224 -23.02 -8.34 -8.76
CA ASP A 224 -23.50 -7.21 -7.95
C ASP A 224 -24.20 -7.59 -6.62
N GLY A 225 -23.93 -8.78 -6.08
CA GLY A 225 -24.57 -9.31 -4.88
C GLY A 225 -23.73 -10.28 -4.03
N GLY A 226 -22.45 -10.49 -4.36
CA GLY A 226 -21.58 -11.33 -3.53
C GLY A 226 -21.10 -10.60 -2.28
N GLU A 227 -20.92 -11.31 -1.16
CA GLU A 227 -20.33 -10.77 0.10
C GLU A 227 -18.87 -10.28 -0.05
N GLY A 228 -18.34 -10.20 -1.28
CA GLY A 228 -16.98 -9.80 -1.59
C GLY A 228 -15.95 -10.78 -1.04
N LYS A 229 -16.29 -12.07 -1.00
CA LYS A 229 -15.42 -13.13 -0.47
C LYS A 229 -14.93 -14.04 -1.59
N LEU A 230 -13.67 -14.45 -1.50
CA LEU A 230 -13.01 -15.40 -2.37
C LEU A 230 -13.00 -16.78 -1.71
N ASN A 231 -13.43 -17.82 -2.41
CA ASN A 231 -13.23 -19.18 -1.94
C ASN A 231 -11.78 -19.59 -2.24
N MET A 232 -10.94 -19.60 -1.22
CA MET A 232 -9.51 -19.87 -1.34
C MET A 232 -9.19 -21.26 -0.79
N THR A 233 -8.52 -22.07 -1.60
CA THR A 233 -7.90 -23.31 -1.14
C THR A 233 -6.47 -23.00 -0.74
N ILE A 234 -6.15 -23.17 0.54
CA ILE A 234 -4.81 -22.94 1.08
C ILE A 234 -4.20 -24.26 1.58
N PHE A 235 -2.88 -24.27 1.67
CA PHE A 235 -2.12 -25.32 2.32
C PHE A 235 -1.43 -24.76 3.56
N ARG A 236 -1.78 -25.29 4.74
CA ARG A 236 -1.26 -24.89 6.04
C ARG A 236 -0.85 -26.14 6.82
N GLN A 237 0.40 -26.19 7.28
CA GLN A 237 0.92 -27.26 8.14
C GLN A 237 0.60 -28.69 7.64
N GLY A 238 0.77 -28.97 6.34
CA GLY A 238 0.51 -30.31 5.80
C GLY A 238 -0.92 -30.57 5.34
N HIS A 239 -1.86 -29.66 5.60
CA HIS A 239 -3.28 -29.87 5.36
C HIS A 239 -3.82 -28.86 4.34
N GLU A 240 -4.71 -29.34 3.48
CA GLU A 240 -5.53 -28.52 2.60
C GLU A 240 -6.73 -27.97 3.37
N ILE A 241 -6.97 -26.66 3.27
CA ILE A 241 -8.05 -25.97 3.96
C ILE A 241 -8.76 -25.07 2.95
N GLU A 242 -10.09 -25.21 2.85
CA GLU A 242 -10.92 -24.26 2.13
C GLU A 242 -11.36 -23.12 3.06
N LEU A 243 -11.08 -21.88 2.67
CA LEU A 243 -11.39 -20.68 3.42
C LEU A 243 -12.17 -19.68 2.56
N LEU A 244 -13.17 -19.05 3.16
CA LEU A 244 -13.92 -17.98 2.52
C LEU A 244 -13.37 -16.62 2.94
N VAL A 245 -12.40 -16.10 2.19
CA VAL A 245 -11.60 -14.92 2.57
C VAL A 245 -12.21 -13.64 2.03
N GLY A 246 -12.45 -12.66 2.90
CA GLY A 246 -13.00 -11.35 2.50
C GLY A 246 -11.98 -10.46 1.77
N THR A 247 -12.47 -9.67 0.83
CA THR A 247 -11.70 -8.65 0.10
C THR A 247 -12.08 -7.23 0.54
N ASP A 248 -11.12 -6.32 0.43
CA ASP A 248 -11.27 -4.93 0.79
C ASP A 248 -11.37 -4.05 -0.47
N MET A 249 -12.10 -2.94 -0.35
CA MET A 249 -12.34 -2.01 -1.45
C MET A 249 -11.52 -0.74 -1.25
N ARG A 250 -10.82 -0.28 -2.30
CA ARG A 250 -9.98 0.92 -2.27
C ARG A 250 -10.33 1.89 -3.39
N ASP A 251 -10.48 3.16 -3.04
CA ASP A 251 -10.79 4.27 -3.95
C ASP A 251 -9.54 4.98 -4.49
N GLY A 252 -8.36 4.73 -3.89
CA GLY A 252 -7.08 5.32 -4.29
C GLY A 252 -6.74 6.68 -3.67
N ASN A 253 -7.65 7.29 -2.89
CA ASN A 253 -7.42 8.64 -2.32
C ASN A 253 -6.42 8.64 -1.14
N GLY A 254 -6.27 7.51 -0.47
CA GLY A 254 -5.32 7.38 0.65
C GLY A 254 -5.77 8.16 1.89
N THR A 255 -4.99 9.18 2.30
CA THR A 255 -5.31 9.99 3.49
C THR A 255 -6.16 11.19 3.10
N THR A 256 -7.36 11.30 3.66
CA THR A 256 -8.30 12.39 3.40
C THR A 256 -8.47 13.35 4.58
N ARG A 257 -7.83 13.06 5.71
CA ARG A 257 -7.93 13.89 6.93
C ARG A 257 -6.68 13.81 7.77
N MET A 258 -6.24 14.96 8.25
CA MET A 258 -5.15 15.09 9.22
C MET A 258 -5.48 16.17 10.23
N VAL A 259 -4.97 16.03 11.46
CA VAL A 259 -5.16 16.99 12.54
C VAL A 259 -3.80 17.38 13.09
N ASN A 260 -3.58 18.68 13.29
CA ASN A 260 -2.49 19.18 14.09
C ASN A 260 -2.96 19.42 15.52
N TRP A 261 -2.24 18.85 16.47
CA TRP A 261 -2.45 19.11 17.90
C TRP A 261 -1.10 19.28 18.58
N CYS A 262 -0.86 20.43 19.21
CA CYS A 262 0.39 20.72 19.94
C CYS A 262 1.67 20.48 19.11
N GLY A 263 1.58 20.67 17.79
CA GLY A 263 2.65 20.44 16.81
C GLY A 263 2.99 18.97 16.55
N CYS A 264 2.07 18.05 16.85
CA CYS A 264 2.06 16.72 16.27
C CYS A 264 0.97 16.63 15.19
N ILE A 265 1.27 15.96 14.09
CA ILE A 265 0.32 15.67 13.03
C ILE A 265 -0.17 14.24 13.24
N VAL A 266 -1.49 14.11 13.39
CA VAL A 266 -2.17 12.83 13.58
C VAL A 266 -3.16 12.57 12.46
N GLN A 267 -3.33 11.29 12.12
CA GLN A 267 -4.28 10.81 11.12
C GLN A 267 -4.60 9.34 11.37
N ASN A 268 -5.57 8.80 10.64
CA ASN A 268 -5.79 7.35 10.61
C ASN A 268 -4.53 6.62 10.08
N PRO A 269 -4.25 5.38 10.54
CA PRO A 269 -3.16 4.57 10.02
C PRO A 269 -3.31 4.36 8.52
N HIS A 270 -2.37 4.92 7.76
CA HIS A 270 -2.35 4.74 6.30
C HIS A 270 -1.85 3.33 5.95
N SER A 271 -2.04 2.92 4.68
CA SER A 271 -1.80 1.55 4.23
C SER A 271 -0.40 1.02 4.56
N ALA A 272 0.63 1.87 4.50
CA ALA A 272 2.00 1.46 4.84
C ALA A 272 2.19 1.12 6.33
N VAL A 273 1.47 1.78 7.24
CA VAL A 273 1.48 1.44 8.67
C VAL A 273 0.73 0.13 8.89
N ARG A 274 -0.43 -0.04 8.26
CA ARG A 274 -1.21 -1.28 8.33
C ARG A 274 -0.43 -2.48 7.78
N ALA A 275 0.40 -2.27 6.76
CA ALA A 275 1.27 -3.30 6.18
C ALA A 275 2.37 -3.82 7.14
N LEU A 276 2.59 -3.16 8.29
CA LEU A 276 3.46 -3.71 9.33
C LEU A 276 2.84 -4.91 10.07
N GLY A 277 1.53 -5.14 9.92
CA GLY A 277 0.83 -6.27 10.54
C GLY A 277 0.45 -6.05 12.01
N PHE A 278 0.55 -4.82 12.54
CA PHE A 278 0.18 -4.51 13.91
C PHE A 278 -0.70 -3.25 14.01
N LEU A 279 -1.78 -3.35 14.79
CA LEU A 279 -2.60 -2.23 15.25
C LEU A 279 -2.95 -2.45 16.73
N PRO A 280 -2.89 -1.41 17.59
CA PRO A 280 -3.34 -1.52 18.97
C PRO A 280 -4.82 -1.88 19.09
N GLU A 281 -5.15 -2.78 20.02
CA GLU A 281 -6.52 -3.22 20.30
C GLU A 281 -7.32 -2.12 21.02
N GLU A 282 -6.66 -1.30 21.85
CA GLU A 282 -7.35 -0.28 22.67
C GLU A 282 -7.80 0.95 21.86
N GLY A 283 -7.31 1.09 20.63
CA GLY A 283 -7.62 2.21 19.75
C GLY A 283 -6.48 2.47 18.77
N HIS A 284 -6.79 2.50 17.47
CA HIS A 284 -5.76 2.65 16.44
C HIS A 284 -6.06 3.77 15.44
N GLY A 285 -7.13 4.54 15.59
CA GLY A 285 -7.48 5.62 14.66
C GLY A 285 -6.64 6.89 14.75
N VAL A 286 -5.76 7.02 15.77
CA VAL A 286 -4.95 8.23 15.98
C VAL A 286 -3.47 7.87 15.90
N TYR A 287 -2.90 7.90 14.69
CA TYR A 287 -1.49 7.63 14.45
C TYR A 287 -0.69 8.92 14.27
N VAL A 288 0.40 9.09 15.02
CA VAL A 288 1.29 10.25 14.93
C VAL A 288 2.26 10.06 13.76
N THR A 289 2.03 10.78 12.66
CA THR A 289 2.86 10.70 11.44
C THR A 289 4.08 11.60 11.52
N ARG A 290 3.92 12.79 12.09
CA ARG A 290 4.97 13.80 12.13
C ARG A 290 4.90 14.60 13.41
N ARG A 291 6.04 15.11 13.79
CA ARG A 291 6.20 16.08 14.87
C ARG A 291 6.99 17.26 14.36
N CYS A 292 6.57 18.47 14.70
CA CYS A 292 7.29 19.69 14.37
C CYS A 292 8.39 19.96 15.41
N HIS A 293 9.57 20.40 14.98
CA HIS A 293 10.63 20.78 15.90
C HIS A 293 10.25 22.05 16.67
N GLY A 294 10.62 22.10 17.95
CA GLY A 294 10.29 23.21 18.85
C GLY A 294 8.83 23.21 19.36
N SER A 295 7.99 22.26 18.94
CA SER A 295 6.62 22.16 19.45
C SER A 295 6.54 21.57 20.86
N PRO A 296 5.40 21.73 21.57
CA PRO A 296 5.17 20.99 22.80
C PRO A 296 5.33 19.48 22.62
N ALA A 297 4.84 18.92 21.51
CA ALA A 297 5.05 17.51 21.21
C ALA A 297 6.55 17.14 21.19
N HIS A 298 7.42 18.01 20.66
CA HIS A 298 8.88 17.80 20.67
C HIS A 298 9.46 17.88 22.08
N ARG A 299 9.09 18.92 22.83
CA ARG A 299 9.57 19.16 24.18
C ARG A 299 9.23 18.04 25.15
N TYR A 300 8.03 17.47 25.03
CA TYR A 300 7.51 16.44 25.92
C TYR A 300 7.69 15.01 25.40
N GLY A 301 8.38 14.82 24.26
CA GLY A 301 8.74 13.51 23.75
C GLY A 301 7.61 12.73 23.06
N LEU A 302 6.55 13.42 22.59
CA LEU A 302 5.53 12.84 21.72
C LEU A 302 6.11 12.70 20.31
N ASN A 303 6.75 11.56 20.06
CA ASN A 303 7.38 11.21 18.79
C ASN A 303 6.41 10.74 17.70
N ALA A 304 6.87 10.76 16.45
CA ALA A 304 6.20 10.04 15.37
C ALA A 304 6.32 8.52 15.58
N LEU A 305 5.60 7.73 14.77
CA LEU A 305 5.63 6.26 14.79
C LEU A 305 5.00 5.65 16.06
N GLN A 306 3.90 6.24 16.53
CA GLN A 306 3.12 5.72 17.65
C GLN A 306 1.65 6.11 17.52
N TRP A 307 0.79 5.36 18.18
CA TRP A 307 -0.63 5.65 18.30
C TRP A 307 -0.92 6.38 19.61
N ILE A 308 -1.84 7.34 19.58
CA ILE A 308 -2.44 7.91 20.78
C ILE A 308 -3.70 7.11 21.07
N VAL A 309 -3.70 6.38 22.19
CA VAL A 309 -4.81 5.49 22.56
C VAL A 309 -5.70 6.11 23.63
N GLU A 310 -5.17 7.05 24.41
CA GLU A 310 -5.88 7.68 25.52
C GLU A 310 -5.35 9.08 25.81
N VAL A 311 -6.26 9.99 26.14
CA VAL A 311 -5.96 11.37 26.55
C VAL A 311 -6.77 11.70 27.81
N ASN A 312 -6.09 12.06 28.91
CA ASN A 312 -6.68 12.35 30.23
C ASN A 312 -7.65 11.25 30.73
N GLY A 313 -7.30 9.96 30.56
CA GLY A 313 -8.16 8.85 30.97
C GLY A 313 -9.28 8.49 29.98
N LYS A 314 -9.47 9.26 28.92
CA LYS A 314 -10.49 9.03 27.88
C LYS A 314 -9.88 8.32 26.69
N LEU A 315 -10.45 7.19 26.29
CA LEU A 315 -10.02 6.44 25.11
C LEU A 315 -10.26 7.24 23.81
N THR A 316 -9.33 7.12 22.88
CA THR A 316 -9.39 7.78 21.56
C THR A 316 -9.31 6.73 20.44
N PRO A 317 -10.38 5.93 20.23
CA PRO A 317 -10.38 4.85 19.25
C PRO A 317 -10.30 5.37 17.80
N ASP A 318 -10.83 6.57 17.55
CA ASP A 318 -10.88 7.21 16.25
C ASP A 318 -10.52 8.71 16.35
N LEU A 319 -10.32 9.32 15.17
CA LEU A 319 -9.93 10.72 15.07
C LEU A 319 -11.02 11.69 15.57
N GLU A 320 -12.30 11.34 15.49
CA GLU A 320 -13.40 12.16 16.01
C GLU A 320 -13.39 12.20 17.54
N ALA A 321 -13.23 11.05 18.18
CA ALA A 321 -13.08 10.93 19.62
C ALA A 321 -11.89 11.74 20.11
N PHE A 322 -10.75 11.65 19.41
CA PHE A 322 -9.58 12.47 19.70
C PHE A 322 -9.85 13.97 19.60
N ILE A 323 -10.49 14.43 18.53
CA ILE A 323 -10.83 15.85 18.35
C ILE A 323 -11.79 16.33 19.43
N ARG A 324 -12.80 15.54 19.79
CA ARG A 324 -13.72 15.89 20.90
C ARG A 324 -12.98 16.09 22.21
N VAL A 325 -12.00 15.22 22.51
CA VAL A 325 -11.19 15.38 23.72
C VAL A 325 -10.29 16.61 23.59
N ALA A 326 -9.61 16.80 22.46
CA ALA A 326 -8.70 17.94 22.22
C ALA A 326 -9.42 19.31 22.30
N LYS A 327 -10.67 19.39 21.83
CA LYS A 327 -11.52 20.60 21.96
C LYS A 327 -11.76 21.00 23.41
N GLY A 328 -11.84 20.02 24.32
CA GLY A 328 -12.09 20.27 25.74
C GLY A 328 -10.86 20.73 26.55
N LEU A 329 -9.66 20.73 25.97
CA LEU A 329 -8.41 21.01 26.68
C LEU A 329 -8.05 22.49 26.62
N GLU A 330 -7.74 23.11 27.75
CA GLU A 330 -7.47 24.56 27.84
C GLU A 330 -6.00 24.93 27.59
N HIS A 331 -5.76 26.22 27.30
CA HIS A 331 -4.39 26.72 27.15
C HIS A 331 -3.61 26.56 28.46
N GLY A 332 -2.40 26.00 28.37
CA GLY A 332 -1.52 25.82 29.53
C GLY A 332 -1.84 24.59 30.38
N GLU A 333 -2.90 23.85 30.06
CA GLU A 333 -3.28 22.61 30.76
C GLU A 333 -2.24 21.50 30.53
N PHE A 334 -1.97 20.72 31.57
CA PHE A 334 -1.18 19.50 31.46
C PHE A 334 -2.07 18.32 31.10
N VAL A 335 -1.72 17.66 30.00
CA VAL A 335 -2.48 16.57 29.40
C VAL A 335 -1.68 15.29 29.56
N ARG A 336 -2.29 14.28 30.19
CA ARG A 336 -1.72 12.93 30.26
C ARG A 336 -2.12 12.14 29.03
N ILE A 337 -1.14 11.60 28.31
CA ILE A 337 -1.31 10.87 27.06
C ILE A 337 -0.78 9.46 27.25
N ARG A 338 -1.57 8.45 26.89
CA ARG A 338 -1.09 7.09 26.71
C ARG A 338 -0.87 6.84 25.22
N THR A 339 0.31 6.35 24.87
CA THR A 339 0.68 5.99 23.51
C THR A 339 1.09 4.53 23.42
N VAL A 340 1.01 3.97 22.21
CA VAL A 340 1.54 2.64 21.89
C VAL A 340 2.53 2.80 20.73
N LEU A 341 3.74 2.27 20.88
CA LEU A 341 4.78 2.30 19.84
C LEU A 341 4.52 1.20 18.78
N LEU A 342 5.18 1.28 17.62
CA LEU A 342 5.11 0.26 16.56
C LEU A 342 5.42 -1.18 17.05
N ASN A 343 6.20 -1.32 18.11
CA ASN A 343 6.55 -2.61 18.71
C ASN A 343 5.57 -3.08 19.80
N GLY A 344 4.41 -2.43 19.91
CA GLY A 344 3.37 -2.75 20.89
C GLY A 344 3.67 -2.28 22.32
N LYS A 345 4.80 -1.63 22.59
CA LYS A 345 5.12 -1.16 23.94
C LYS A 345 4.28 0.08 24.30
N PRO A 346 3.47 0.03 25.37
CA PRO A 346 2.75 1.20 25.84
C PRO A 346 3.68 2.19 26.54
N ARG A 347 3.36 3.48 26.45
CA ARG A 347 4.10 4.56 27.11
C ARG A 347 3.12 5.62 27.59
N VAL A 348 3.42 6.23 28.74
CA VAL A 348 2.65 7.36 29.26
C VAL A 348 3.54 8.59 29.26
N LEU A 349 2.99 9.70 28.77
CA LEU A 349 3.66 10.99 28.64
C LEU A 349 2.73 12.08 29.18
N THR A 350 3.31 13.20 29.60
CA THR A 350 2.56 14.41 29.94
C THR A 350 2.96 15.50 28.98
N LEU A 351 2.00 16.24 28.43
CA LEU A 351 2.21 17.33 27.49
C LEU A 351 1.50 18.58 27.99
N LYS A 352 2.16 19.74 27.95
CA LYS A 352 1.50 21.03 28.23
C LYS A 352 0.93 21.61 26.94
N GLN A 353 -0.36 21.89 26.91
CA GLN A 353 -1.03 22.43 25.73
C GLN A 353 -0.67 23.91 25.51
N ASP A 354 -0.34 24.25 24.27
CA ASP A 354 0.01 25.60 23.84
C ASP A 354 -0.81 26.01 22.62
N LEU A 355 -1.94 26.69 22.85
CA LEU A 355 -2.82 27.19 21.81
C LEU A 355 -2.35 28.53 21.22
N HIS A 356 -1.35 29.20 21.81
CA HIS A 356 -0.85 30.47 21.32
C HIS A 356 0.04 30.27 20.09
N TYR A 357 1.03 29.38 20.18
CA TYR A 357 1.91 29.06 19.06
C TYR A 357 1.47 27.82 18.27
N TRP A 358 0.74 26.89 18.90
CA TRP A 358 0.37 25.61 18.31
C TRP A 358 -1.15 25.36 18.39
N PRO A 359 -1.97 26.17 17.72
CA PRO A 359 -3.42 25.98 17.70
C PRO A 359 -3.78 24.61 17.13
N THR A 360 -4.92 24.08 17.59
CA THR A 360 -5.45 22.82 17.08
C THR A 360 -6.25 23.12 15.81
N TRP A 361 -5.88 22.46 14.72
CA TRP A 361 -6.55 22.61 13.42
C TRP A 361 -6.59 21.28 12.70
N GLU A 362 -7.51 21.15 11.75
CA GLU A 362 -7.59 20.00 10.87
C GLU A 362 -7.56 20.40 9.39
N LEU A 363 -7.06 19.49 8.58
CA LEU A 363 -7.16 19.54 7.13
C LEU A 363 -8.01 18.37 6.68
N ARG A 364 -9.09 18.68 5.95
CA ARG A 364 -9.99 17.69 5.35
C ARG A 364 -9.95 17.83 3.84
N PHE A 365 -9.73 16.72 3.15
CA PHE A 365 -9.80 16.66 1.70
C PHE A 365 -11.27 16.58 1.27
N ASP A 366 -11.68 17.51 0.41
CA ASP A 366 -12.99 17.53 -0.21
C ASP A 366 -12.91 16.88 -1.60
N PRO A 367 -13.48 15.68 -1.80
CA PRO A 367 -13.41 14.97 -3.07
C PRO A 367 -14.18 15.65 -4.21
N ASP A 368 -15.17 16.50 -3.89
CA ASP A 368 -15.98 17.18 -4.92
C ASP A 368 -15.24 18.37 -5.53
N THR A 369 -14.44 19.08 -4.72
CA THR A 369 -13.62 20.22 -5.18
C THR A 369 -12.17 19.85 -5.45
N ALA A 370 -11.73 18.66 -5.03
CA ALA A 370 -10.33 18.24 -5.01
C ALA A 370 -9.40 19.20 -4.25
N LEU A 371 -9.94 19.90 -3.26
CA LEU A 371 -9.21 20.86 -2.43
C LEU A 371 -9.16 20.41 -0.97
N TRP A 372 -8.10 20.82 -0.28
CA TRP A 372 -7.98 20.67 1.16
C TRP A 372 -8.61 21.87 1.85
N ARG A 373 -9.55 21.62 2.77
CA ARG A 373 -10.15 22.64 3.62
C ARG A 373 -9.43 22.66 4.96
N HIS A 374 -9.00 23.85 5.37
CA HIS A 374 -8.41 24.09 6.68
C HIS A 374 -9.48 24.57 7.66
N GLU A 375 -9.64 23.87 8.77
CA GLU A 375 -10.58 24.22 9.82
C GLU A 375 -9.84 24.34 11.16
N THR A 376 -9.99 25.50 11.80
CA THR A 376 -9.44 25.72 13.13
C THR A 376 -10.38 25.08 14.16
N ILE A 377 -9.85 24.13 14.92
CA ILE A 377 -10.60 23.38 15.95
C ILE A 377 -10.60 24.13 17.28
N LYS A 378 -9.44 24.63 17.69
CA LYS A 378 -9.27 25.38 18.94
C LYS A 378 -8.08 26.32 18.83
N THR A 379 -8.32 27.58 19.14
CA THR A 379 -7.32 28.65 19.26
C THR A 379 -7.42 29.29 20.63
N LEU A 380 -6.42 30.09 20.98
CA LEU A 380 -6.51 30.96 22.14
C LEU A 380 -7.61 32.00 21.88
N ASP A 381 -8.61 32.08 22.77
CA ASP A 381 -9.59 33.16 22.74
C ASP A 381 -8.89 34.45 23.18
N TYR A 382 -8.56 35.31 22.22
CA TYR A 382 -8.18 36.68 22.54
C TYR A 382 -9.45 37.43 22.93
N ILE A 383 -9.77 37.42 24.22
CA ILE A 383 -10.66 38.46 24.76
C ILE A 383 -9.88 39.77 24.61
N VAL A 384 -10.22 40.54 23.59
CA VAL A 384 -9.79 41.94 23.48
C VAL A 384 -10.48 42.65 24.65
N ALA A 385 -9.73 42.83 25.73
CA ALA A 385 -10.14 43.60 26.90
C ALA A 385 -10.16 45.10 26.57
#